data_AF-A0A4U2F8E5-F1
#
_entry.id   AF-A0A4U2F8E5-F1
#
_cell.length_a   1.000
_cell.length_b   1.000
_cell.length_c   1.000
_cell.angle_alpha   90.00
_cell.angle_beta   90.00
_cell.angle_gamma   90.00
#
_symmetry.space_group_name_H-M   'P 1'
#
loop_
_entity.id
_entity.type
_entity.pdbx_description
1 polymer ?
#
loop_
_entity_poly.entity_id
_entity_poly.type
_entity_poly.pdbx_seq_one_letter_code
_entity_poly.pdbx_strand_id
1 'polypeptide(L)'
;MAESQEAYEYSETVGMFPKERWIEFGLSSERLGPYLTRAAGNYSRAYNLYLFNARLSKAFLFPLHVLEVTLRNRIKSVLASVYGHDWHLTPDYRSLLSSDGLDSLNKAENLAGSTDVNDVVANTTFDFWKFFLSRQYDSFWRMHISTLVGNKNTRGGLYELIKKINDFRNRIAHHEPILDKDYMARYRDIIEALGCLNSEVQEWAKAHSTVDLVRLTEPAPTGNPKPLLKDKADVNLTVINSSEKLINLPLNNYLYCEDEGLVFDRKEIAKYLLKQVDSSDNSLVLDMNGESVADVIRANKIKKNVAIFSEDESYQHSKVMFRGKTKYILVMKTNGDVKGVIEKPHRH
;
A
#
# COMPACT_ATOMS: atom_id res chain seq x y z
N MET A 1 -3.26 -6.07 9.31
CA MET A 1 -2.72 -4.79 8.77
C MET A 1 -3.36 -3.67 9.54
N ALA A 2 -2.67 -2.56 9.85
CA ALA A 2 -3.35 -1.35 10.34
C ALA A 2 -4.01 -0.63 9.15
N GLU A 3 -4.81 -1.38 8.40
CA GLU A 3 -5.86 -0.81 7.56
C GLU A 3 -6.97 -0.51 8.56
N SER A 4 -7.28 0.77 8.77
CA SER A 4 -8.45 1.10 9.58
C SER A 4 -9.64 0.44 8.90
N GLN A 5 -10.27 -0.52 9.57
CA GLN A 5 -11.44 -1.21 9.03
C GLN A 5 -12.68 -0.29 9.08
N GLU A 6 -12.59 0.81 9.84
CA GLU A 6 -13.66 1.78 10.09
C GLU A 6 -13.10 3.21 10.01
N ALA A 7 -13.93 4.16 9.59
CA ALA A 7 -13.58 5.58 9.69
C ALA A 7 -13.43 5.96 11.16
N TYR A 8 -12.35 6.67 11.52
CA TYR A 8 -12.14 7.14 12.88
C TYR A 8 -12.67 8.58 13.03
N GLU A 9 -13.71 8.75 13.83
CA GLU A 9 -14.33 10.05 14.08
C GLU A 9 -13.48 10.89 15.05
N TYR A 10 -12.68 11.80 14.50
CA TYR A 10 -11.74 12.63 15.26
C TYR A 10 -12.43 13.68 16.15
N SER A 11 -13.58 14.20 15.71
CA SER A 11 -14.33 15.27 16.39
C SER A 11 -15.20 14.77 17.54
N GLU A 12 -15.36 13.45 17.71
CA GLU A 12 -16.15 12.90 18.82
C GLU A 12 -15.47 13.21 20.16
N THR A 13 -16.24 13.77 21.10
CA THR A 13 -15.76 14.10 22.44
C THR A 13 -15.71 12.86 23.33
N VAL A 14 -14.55 12.60 23.92
CA VAL A 14 -14.35 11.54 24.91
C VAL A 14 -13.84 12.17 26.21
N GLY A 15 -14.66 12.09 27.26
CA GLY A 15 -14.39 12.77 28.51
C GLY A 15 -14.43 14.29 28.34
N MET A 16 -13.29 14.95 28.59
CA MET A 16 -13.18 16.41 28.58
C MET A 16 -12.79 17.02 27.22
N PHE A 17 -12.32 16.21 26.27
CA PHE A 17 -11.79 16.71 25.00
C PHE A 17 -12.23 15.87 23.80
N PRO A 18 -12.26 16.48 22.59
CA PRO A 18 -12.31 15.73 21.33
C PRO A 18 -11.19 14.69 21.23
N LYS A 19 -11.45 13.55 20.59
CA LYS A 19 -10.47 12.47 20.37
C LYS A 19 -9.17 12.99 19.72
N GLU A 20 -9.28 13.90 18.76
CA GLU A 20 -8.12 14.58 18.13
C GLU A 20 -7.15 15.22 19.13
N ARG A 21 -7.66 15.86 20.18
CA ARG A 21 -6.82 16.54 21.17
C ARG A 21 -6.08 15.55 22.07
N TRP A 22 -6.71 14.43 22.40
CA TRP A 22 -6.03 13.33 23.08
C TRP A 22 -4.89 12.74 22.24
N ILE A 23 -5.09 12.60 20.93
CA ILE A 23 -4.06 12.12 20.00
C ILE A 23 -2.90 13.12 19.92
N GLU A 24 -3.19 14.41 19.86
CA GLU A 24 -2.15 15.45 19.87
C GLU A 24 -1.31 15.42 21.15
N PHE A 25 -1.93 15.24 22.32
CA PHE A 25 -1.18 15.07 23.56
C PHE A 25 -0.31 13.82 23.57
N GLY A 26 -0.80 12.70 23.02
CA GLY A 26 -0.07 11.44 22.98
C GLY A 26 1.10 11.43 21.99
N LEU A 27 0.94 12.05 20.82
CA LEU A 27 1.97 12.08 19.77
C LEU A 27 2.90 13.29 19.87
N SER A 28 2.52 14.33 20.62
CA SER A 28 3.15 15.64 20.66
C SER A 28 2.88 16.50 19.42
N SER A 29 2.82 17.82 19.63
CA SER A 29 2.63 18.81 18.57
C SER A 29 3.83 18.86 17.62
N GLU A 30 5.05 18.63 18.12
CA GLU A 30 6.28 18.61 17.32
C GLU A 30 6.28 17.46 16.31
N ARG A 31 5.82 16.27 16.70
CA ARG A 31 5.72 15.12 15.79
C ARG A 31 4.61 15.31 14.75
N LEU A 32 3.50 15.95 15.12
CA LEU A 32 2.39 16.22 14.21
C LEU A 32 2.63 17.44 13.31
N GLY A 33 3.46 18.37 13.73
CA GLY A 33 3.76 19.64 13.04
C GLY A 33 4.02 19.49 11.54
N PRO A 34 4.96 18.63 11.10
CA PRO A 34 5.24 18.43 9.67
C PRO A 34 4.01 18.02 8.85
N TYR A 35 3.11 17.20 9.43
CA TYR A 35 1.89 16.76 8.77
C TYR A 35 0.83 17.86 8.74
N LEU A 36 0.70 18.66 9.81
CA LEU A 36 -0.19 19.82 9.87
C LEU A 36 0.20 20.89 8.85
N THR A 37 1.49 21.18 8.72
CA THR A 37 2.01 22.09 7.69
C THR A 37 1.64 21.59 6.29
N ARG A 38 1.88 20.30 6.00
CA ARG A 38 1.52 19.69 4.71
C ARG A 38 0.00 19.64 4.47
N ALA A 39 -0.79 19.57 5.53
CA ALA A 39 -2.24 19.57 5.50
C ALA A 39 -2.86 20.97 5.44
N ALA A 40 -2.08 22.05 5.42
CA ALA A 40 -2.56 23.44 5.49
C ALA A 40 -3.47 23.70 6.70
N GLY A 41 -3.14 23.12 7.86
CA GLY A 41 -3.89 23.26 9.11
C GLY A 41 -5.13 22.37 9.23
N ASN A 42 -5.44 21.53 8.25
CA ASN A 42 -6.52 20.54 8.37
C ASN A 42 -6.06 19.34 9.21
N TYR A 43 -6.57 19.24 10.44
CA TYR A 43 -6.22 18.19 11.40
C TYR A 43 -6.56 16.78 10.91
N SER A 44 -7.77 16.55 10.38
CA SER A 44 -8.18 15.24 9.84
C SER A 44 -7.22 14.76 8.75
N ARG A 45 -6.86 15.65 7.82
CA ARG A 45 -5.86 15.35 6.78
C ARG A 45 -4.47 15.10 7.37
N ALA A 46 -4.05 15.87 8.36
CA ALA A 46 -2.75 15.68 9.02
C ALA A 46 -2.65 14.30 9.69
N TYR A 47 -3.70 13.86 10.39
CA TYR A 47 -3.74 12.52 10.97
C TYR A 47 -3.72 11.42 9.91
N ASN A 48 -4.47 11.58 8.82
CA ASN A 48 -4.43 10.62 7.72
C ASN A 48 -3.06 10.58 7.04
N LEU A 49 -2.34 11.71 6.95
CA LEU A 49 -0.96 11.76 6.45
C LEU A 49 0.02 11.08 7.43
N TYR A 50 -0.16 11.24 8.74
CA TYR A 50 0.62 10.53 9.75
C TYR A 50 0.43 9.00 9.62
N LEU A 51 -0.82 8.55 9.53
CA LEU A 51 -1.14 7.13 9.32
C LEU A 51 -0.63 6.60 7.98
N PHE A 52 -0.66 7.43 6.93
CA PHE A 52 -0.08 7.09 5.64
C PHE A 52 1.44 6.94 5.73
N ASN A 53 2.15 7.86 6.38
CA ASN A 53 3.59 7.76 6.62
C ASN A 53 3.94 6.46 7.37
N ALA A 54 3.20 6.12 8.42
CA ALA A 54 3.42 4.89 9.17
C ALA A 54 3.23 3.63 8.30
N ARG A 55 2.17 3.57 7.48
CA ARG A 55 1.92 2.48 6.53
C ARG A 55 3.02 2.39 5.48
N LEU A 56 3.47 3.52 4.95
CA LEU A 56 4.51 3.60 3.94
C LEU A 56 5.87 3.15 4.50
N SER A 57 6.27 3.68 5.66
CA SER A 57 7.47 3.26 6.39
C SER A 57 7.48 1.76 6.66
N LYS A 58 6.33 1.18 7.03
CA LYS A 58 6.17 -0.27 7.18
C LYS A 58 6.36 -1.02 5.87
N ALA A 59 5.78 -0.54 4.76
CA ALA A 59 5.94 -1.17 3.45
C ALA A 59 7.41 -1.20 2.99
N PHE A 60 8.18 -0.17 3.34
CA PHE A 60 9.62 -0.09 3.06
C PHE A 60 10.47 -1.08 3.87
N LEU A 61 9.98 -1.59 5.01
CA LEU A 61 10.75 -2.56 5.82
C LEU A 61 11.09 -3.82 5.02
N PHE A 62 10.19 -4.31 4.16
CA PHE A 62 10.45 -5.49 3.34
C PHE A 62 11.64 -5.30 2.38
N PRO A 63 11.62 -4.35 1.42
CA PRO A 63 12.73 -4.20 0.48
C PRO A 63 14.03 -3.77 1.17
N LEU A 64 13.97 -3.01 2.27
CA LEU A 64 15.16 -2.68 3.08
C LEU A 64 15.78 -3.92 3.73
N HIS A 65 14.96 -4.77 4.34
CA HIS A 65 15.41 -6.02 4.96
C HIS A 65 16.06 -6.95 3.92
N VAL A 66 15.41 -7.12 2.75
CA VAL A 66 15.97 -7.95 1.67
C VAL A 66 17.32 -7.41 1.22
N LEU A 67 17.46 -6.09 1.04
CA LEU A 67 18.74 -5.48 0.68
C LEU A 67 19.81 -5.70 1.75
N GLU A 68 19.49 -5.47 3.03
CA GLU A 68 20.45 -5.61 4.13
C GLU A 68 20.99 -7.04 4.22
N VAL A 69 20.10 -8.05 4.17
CA VAL A 69 20.48 -9.46 4.21
C VAL A 69 21.27 -9.86 2.96
N THR A 70 20.87 -9.38 1.78
CA THR A 70 21.57 -9.68 0.54
C THR A 70 22.97 -9.07 0.55
N LEU A 71 23.11 -7.80 0.96
CA LEU A 71 24.39 -7.11 1.02
C LEU A 71 25.35 -7.83 1.97
N ARG A 72 24.93 -8.09 3.22
CA ARG A 72 25.80 -8.75 4.21
C ARG A 72 26.22 -10.15 3.76
N ASN A 73 25.31 -10.93 3.16
CA ASN A 73 25.63 -12.27 2.69
C ASN A 73 26.60 -12.24 1.51
N ARG A 74 26.43 -11.28 0.59
CA ARG A 74 27.33 -11.11 -0.56
C ARG A 74 28.73 -10.68 -0.11
N ILE A 75 28.83 -9.70 0.81
CA ILE A 75 30.12 -9.29 1.37
C ILE A 75 30.75 -10.44 2.17
N LYS A 76 29.97 -11.15 2.99
CA LYS A 76 30.43 -12.35 3.72
C LYS A 76 31.06 -13.38 2.78
N SER A 77 30.43 -13.68 1.64
CA SER A 77 30.99 -14.61 0.65
C SER A 77 32.31 -14.12 0.05
N VAL A 78 32.44 -12.82 -0.21
CA VAL A 78 33.71 -12.22 -0.66
C VAL A 78 34.78 -12.38 0.42
N LEU A 79 34.49 -12.02 1.67
CA LEU A 79 35.42 -12.17 2.79
C LEU A 79 35.85 -13.62 3.00
N ALA A 80 34.91 -14.56 2.92
CA ALA A 80 35.20 -15.98 3.04
C ALA A 80 36.12 -16.52 1.92
N SER A 81 36.01 -15.97 0.72
CA SER A 81 36.89 -16.34 -0.41
C SER A 81 38.34 -15.84 -0.25
N VAL A 82 38.55 -14.79 0.57
CA VAL A 82 39.87 -14.17 0.78
C VAL A 82 40.55 -14.71 2.04
N TYR A 83 39.80 -14.82 3.14
CA TYR A 83 40.35 -15.13 4.47
C TYR A 83 39.91 -16.50 5.02
N GLY A 84 39.10 -17.26 4.28
CA GLY A 84 38.56 -18.55 4.71
C GLY A 84 37.24 -18.46 5.47
N HIS A 85 36.71 -19.61 5.91
CA HIS A 85 35.37 -19.72 6.50
C HIS A 85 35.18 -18.79 7.72
N ASP A 86 36.13 -18.82 8.64
CA ASP A 86 36.12 -18.05 9.89
C ASP A 86 36.85 -16.71 9.77
N TRP A 87 36.68 -16.03 8.62
CA TRP A 87 37.38 -14.78 8.30
C TRP A 87 37.33 -13.74 9.43
N HIS A 88 36.22 -13.67 10.15
CA HIS A 88 36.01 -12.71 11.24
C HIS A 88 37.00 -12.87 12.40
N LEU A 89 37.52 -14.09 12.63
CA LEU A 89 38.51 -14.39 13.66
C LEU A 89 39.96 -14.20 13.20
N THR A 90 40.19 -14.04 11.88
CA THR A 90 41.54 -13.99 11.34
C THR A 90 42.26 -12.67 11.69
N PRO A 91 43.55 -12.71 12.08
CA PRO A 91 44.33 -11.50 12.38
C PRO A 91 44.40 -10.53 11.18
N ASP A 92 44.51 -11.06 9.97
CA ASP A 92 44.61 -10.26 8.74
C ASP A 92 43.33 -9.45 8.48
N TYR A 93 42.15 -10.03 8.67
CA TYR A 93 40.90 -9.28 8.55
C TYR A 93 40.71 -8.28 9.69
N ARG A 94 41.01 -8.68 10.93
CA ARG A 94 40.84 -7.79 12.09
C ARG A 94 41.78 -6.57 12.03
N SER A 95 42.98 -6.74 11.50
CA SER A 95 43.94 -5.64 11.28
C SER A 95 43.58 -4.74 10.10
N LEU A 96 42.76 -5.22 9.15
CA LEU A 96 42.19 -4.40 8.07
C LEU A 96 41.15 -3.40 8.60
N LEU A 97 40.38 -3.77 9.62
CA LEU A 97 39.30 -2.95 10.17
C LEU A 97 39.84 -1.69 10.86
N SER A 98 39.10 -0.59 10.74
CA SER A 98 39.31 0.58 11.60
C SER A 98 38.97 0.25 13.06
N SER A 99 39.41 1.11 14.00
CA SER A 99 39.03 0.96 15.42
C SER A 99 37.53 0.82 15.61
N ASP A 100 36.74 1.70 15.00
CA ASP A 100 35.27 1.65 15.08
C ASP A 100 34.69 0.38 14.46
N GLY A 101 35.25 -0.07 13.33
CA GLY A 101 34.83 -1.31 12.67
C GLY A 101 35.12 -2.54 13.52
N LEU A 102 36.28 -2.58 14.16
CA LEU A 102 36.67 -3.65 15.08
C LEU A 102 35.78 -3.66 16.33
N ASP A 103 35.48 -2.49 16.91
CA ASP A 103 34.57 -2.38 18.04
C ASP A 103 33.14 -2.82 17.69
N SER A 104 32.65 -2.46 16.50
CA SER A 104 31.37 -2.97 15.98
C SER A 104 31.37 -4.48 15.80
N LEU A 105 32.47 -5.07 15.28
CA LEU A 105 32.61 -6.52 15.14
C LEU A 105 32.63 -7.21 16.51
N ASN A 106 33.43 -6.72 17.45
CA ASN A 106 33.51 -7.26 18.82
C ASN A 106 32.13 -7.23 19.51
N LYS A 107 31.36 -6.15 19.32
CA LYS A 107 29.98 -6.07 19.84
C LYS A 107 29.07 -7.12 19.20
N ALA A 108 29.16 -7.34 17.90
CA ALA A 108 28.38 -8.36 17.21
C ALA A 108 28.75 -9.78 17.69
N GLU A 109 30.03 -10.07 17.91
CA GLU A 109 30.51 -11.34 18.48
C GLU A 109 29.97 -11.57 19.90
N ASN A 110 30.05 -10.54 20.76
CA ASN A 110 29.53 -10.61 22.12
C ASN A 110 28.00 -10.81 22.16
N LEU A 111 27.26 -10.19 21.24
CA LEU A 111 25.81 -10.36 21.12
C LEU A 111 25.43 -11.74 20.56
N ALA A 112 26.22 -12.26 19.63
CA ALA A 112 26.02 -13.59 19.07
C ALA A 112 26.22 -14.70 20.13
N GLY A 113 27.20 -14.52 21.03
CA GLY A 113 27.54 -15.52 22.04
C GLY A 113 28.04 -16.84 21.44
N SER A 114 28.50 -16.81 20.19
CA SER A 114 28.87 -17.93 19.33
C SER A 114 30.07 -17.55 18.47
N THR A 115 30.85 -18.55 18.05
CA THR A 115 31.95 -18.38 17.08
C THR A 115 31.51 -18.67 15.64
N ASP A 116 30.23 -19.01 15.43
CA ASP A 116 29.69 -19.20 14.09
C ASP A 116 29.59 -17.87 13.34
N VAL A 117 30.21 -17.82 12.17
CA VAL A 117 30.25 -16.61 11.33
C VAL A 117 28.86 -16.11 10.92
N ASN A 118 27.87 -17.00 10.79
CA ASN A 118 26.51 -16.59 10.42
C ASN A 118 25.81 -15.91 11.59
N ASP A 119 26.02 -16.38 12.82
CA ASP A 119 25.49 -15.75 14.03
C ASP A 119 26.10 -14.35 14.22
N VAL A 120 27.43 -14.22 14.03
CA VAL A 120 28.12 -12.92 14.11
C VAL A 120 27.59 -11.96 13.04
N VAL A 121 27.53 -12.40 11.77
CA VAL A 121 26.99 -11.58 10.66
C VAL A 121 25.53 -11.21 10.89
N ALA A 122 24.72 -12.08 11.50
CA ALA A 122 23.33 -11.77 11.81
C ALA A 122 23.19 -10.64 12.85
N ASN A 123 24.17 -10.48 13.75
CA ASN A 123 24.22 -9.45 14.79
C ASN A 123 24.94 -8.16 14.37
N THR A 124 25.49 -8.10 13.16
CA THR A 124 26.04 -6.84 12.59
C THR A 124 24.93 -5.91 12.11
N THR A 125 25.18 -4.59 12.15
CA THR A 125 24.24 -3.58 11.69
C THR A 125 24.41 -3.28 10.20
N PHE A 126 23.37 -2.72 9.55
CA PHE A 126 23.51 -2.23 8.17
C PHE A 126 24.63 -1.17 8.02
N ASP A 127 24.77 -0.31 9.02
CA ASP A 127 25.80 0.74 9.07
C ASP A 127 27.23 0.17 8.99
N PHE A 128 27.48 -0.98 9.62
CA PHE A 128 28.77 -1.67 9.55
C PHE A 128 29.13 -2.03 8.10
N TRP A 129 28.21 -2.65 7.36
CA TRP A 129 28.43 -3.03 5.96
C TRP A 129 28.53 -1.84 5.02
N LYS A 130 27.73 -0.78 5.25
CA LYS A 130 27.89 0.51 4.54
C LYS A 130 29.29 1.09 4.77
N PHE A 131 29.76 1.09 6.01
CA PHE A 131 31.07 1.63 6.36
C PHE A 131 32.21 0.81 5.75
N PHE A 132 32.06 -0.51 5.69
CA PHE A 132 33.02 -1.39 5.02
C PHE A 132 33.14 -1.08 3.52
N LEU A 133 32.09 -0.55 2.88
CA LEU A 133 32.14 -0.04 1.49
C LEU A 133 32.75 1.37 1.33
N SER A 134 33.21 2.01 2.42
CA SER A 134 33.78 3.35 2.35
C SER A 134 35.17 3.37 1.70
N ARG A 135 35.66 4.58 1.38
CA ARG A 135 36.99 4.77 0.76
C ARG A 135 38.16 4.27 1.62
N GLN A 136 37.95 4.11 2.93
CA GLN A 136 38.99 3.60 3.84
C GLN A 136 39.43 2.17 3.46
N TYR A 137 38.52 1.39 2.88
CA TYR A 137 38.77 0.00 2.48
C TYR A 137 39.08 -0.14 0.98
N ASP A 138 39.54 0.93 0.33
CA ASP A 138 39.82 0.93 -1.12
C ASP A 138 40.89 -0.09 -1.53
N SER A 139 41.90 -0.33 -0.68
CA SER A 139 42.93 -1.35 -0.93
C SER A 139 42.32 -2.75 -1.08
N PHE A 140 41.41 -3.12 -0.19
CA PHE A 140 40.66 -4.36 -0.25
C PHE A 140 39.73 -4.40 -1.48
N TRP A 141 38.88 -3.38 -1.64
CA TRP A 141 37.88 -3.40 -2.71
C TRP A 141 38.44 -3.30 -4.13
N ARG A 142 39.63 -2.71 -4.32
CA ARG A 142 40.32 -2.70 -5.62
C ARG A 142 40.49 -4.11 -6.20
N MET A 143 40.69 -5.12 -5.36
CA MET A 143 40.90 -6.51 -5.80
C MET A 143 39.61 -7.33 -5.84
N HIS A 144 38.57 -6.93 -5.09
CA HIS A 144 37.43 -7.81 -4.80
C HIS A 144 36.05 -7.25 -5.19
N ILE A 145 35.96 -6.00 -5.65
CA ILE A 145 34.66 -5.37 -5.97
C ILE A 145 33.92 -6.07 -7.12
N SER A 146 34.65 -6.59 -8.12
CA SER A 146 34.07 -7.31 -9.25
C SER A 146 33.36 -8.59 -8.82
N THR A 147 33.85 -9.27 -7.77
CA THR A 147 33.18 -10.44 -7.17
C THR A 147 31.87 -10.05 -6.48
N LEU A 148 31.80 -8.84 -5.90
CA LEU A 148 30.61 -8.35 -5.22
C LEU A 148 29.49 -7.96 -6.18
N VAL A 149 29.81 -7.09 -7.16
CA VAL A 149 28.82 -6.40 -8.01
C VAL A 149 29.07 -6.51 -9.53
N GLY A 150 30.00 -7.37 -9.94
CA GLY A 150 30.40 -7.53 -11.34
C GLY A 150 31.23 -6.34 -11.86
N ASN A 151 31.61 -6.41 -13.14
CA ASN A 151 32.48 -5.42 -13.79
C ASN A 151 31.76 -4.13 -14.21
N LYS A 152 30.42 -4.10 -14.15
CA LYS A 152 29.62 -2.95 -14.60
C LYS A 152 29.46 -1.88 -13.52
N ASN A 153 29.66 -2.25 -12.25
CA ASN A 153 29.39 -1.40 -11.11
C ASN A 153 30.69 -1.05 -10.39
N THR A 154 30.72 0.11 -9.74
CA THR A 154 31.88 0.56 -8.96
C THR A 154 31.56 0.56 -7.47
N ARG A 155 32.59 0.38 -6.64
CA ARG A 155 32.49 0.51 -5.17
C ARG A 155 31.96 1.88 -4.76
N GLY A 156 32.43 2.94 -5.42
CA GLY A 156 31.98 4.31 -5.15
C GLY A 156 30.49 4.52 -5.45
N GLY A 157 30.02 4.04 -6.61
CA GLY A 157 28.60 4.09 -6.96
C GLY A 157 27.74 3.29 -5.98
N LEU A 158 28.15 2.06 -5.64
CA LEU A 158 27.46 1.24 -4.64
C LEU A 158 27.44 1.92 -3.26
N TYR A 159 28.55 2.48 -2.81
CA TYR A 159 28.64 3.17 -1.53
C TYR A 159 27.66 4.34 -1.44
N GLU A 160 27.62 5.22 -2.45
CA GLU A 160 26.70 6.36 -2.46
C GLU A 160 25.23 5.92 -2.48
N LEU A 161 24.93 4.83 -3.18
CA LEU A 161 23.61 4.23 -3.21
C LEU A 161 23.20 3.70 -1.83
N ILE A 162 24.03 2.83 -1.24
CA ILE A 162 23.80 2.25 0.10
C ILE A 162 23.75 3.34 1.17
N LYS A 163 24.55 4.41 1.06
CA LYS A 163 24.51 5.56 1.98
C LYS A 163 23.14 6.23 1.98
N LYS A 164 22.61 6.61 0.80
CA LYS A 164 21.27 7.23 0.69
C LYS A 164 20.18 6.33 1.27
N ILE A 165 20.28 5.03 1.03
CA ILE A 165 19.32 4.03 1.52
C ILE A 165 19.42 3.89 3.04
N ASN A 166 20.63 3.84 3.59
CA ASN A 166 20.85 3.72 5.02
C ASN A 166 20.35 4.95 5.78
N ASP A 167 20.59 6.16 5.26
CA ASP A 167 20.05 7.39 5.85
C ASP A 167 18.51 7.37 5.87
N PHE A 168 17.89 6.87 4.79
CA PHE A 168 16.44 6.71 4.70
C PHE A 168 15.91 5.63 5.66
N ARG A 169 16.60 4.49 5.77
CA ARG A 169 16.29 3.41 6.72
C ARG A 169 16.36 3.91 8.16
N ASN A 170 17.37 4.72 8.50
CA ASN A 170 17.51 5.27 9.84
C ASN A 170 16.36 6.22 10.18
N ARG A 171 15.91 7.05 9.25
CA ARG A 171 14.67 7.86 9.44
C ARG A 171 13.45 6.99 9.75
N ILE A 172 13.26 5.91 9.00
CA ILE A 172 12.16 4.96 9.23
C ILE A 172 12.26 4.35 10.64
N ALA A 173 13.47 3.92 11.05
CA ALA A 173 13.72 3.33 12.36
C ALA A 173 13.50 4.33 13.51
N HIS A 174 13.75 5.62 13.29
CA HIS A 174 13.49 6.71 14.26
C HIS A 174 12.06 7.28 14.19
N HIS A 175 11.17 6.63 13.43
CA HIS A 175 9.79 7.06 13.23
C HIS A 175 9.67 8.51 12.73
N GLU A 176 10.62 8.93 11.90
CA GLU A 176 10.60 10.25 11.28
C GLU A 176 9.67 10.28 10.05
N PRO A 177 9.15 11.46 9.68
CA PRO A 177 8.45 11.62 8.41
C PRO A 177 9.36 11.28 7.22
N ILE A 178 8.79 10.62 6.21
CA ILE A 178 9.46 10.33 4.92
C ILE A 178 8.76 11.00 3.73
N LEU A 179 7.63 11.68 3.97
CA LEU A 179 6.79 12.31 2.94
C LEU A 179 7.37 13.63 2.38
N ASP A 180 8.34 14.23 3.07
CA ASP A 180 9.09 15.43 2.67
C ASP A 180 10.19 15.14 1.64
N LYS A 181 10.50 13.86 1.42
CA LYS A 181 11.54 13.39 0.49
C LYS A 181 10.90 12.64 -0.67
N ASP A 182 11.66 12.51 -1.77
CA ASP A 182 11.30 11.59 -2.84
C ASP A 182 11.54 10.13 -2.38
N TYR A 183 10.58 9.60 -1.64
CA TYR A 183 10.61 8.21 -1.16
C TYR A 183 10.56 7.22 -2.33
N MET A 184 10.04 7.60 -3.51
CA MET A 184 10.07 6.75 -4.70
C MET A 184 11.46 6.70 -5.33
N ALA A 185 12.23 7.78 -5.26
CA ALA A 185 13.67 7.70 -5.57
C ALA A 185 14.36 6.72 -4.65
N ARG A 186 14.08 6.73 -3.34
CA ARG A 186 14.66 5.76 -2.40
C ARG A 186 14.24 4.33 -2.68
N TYR A 187 12.99 4.11 -3.10
CA TYR A 187 12.55 2.79 -3.55
C TYR A 187 13.35 2.32 -4.78
N ARG A 188 13.50 3.20 -5.79
CA ARG A 188 14.34 2.90 -6.97
C ARG A 188 15.78 2.62 -6.58
N ASP A 189 16.35 3.42 -5.66
CA ASP A 189 17.71 3.24 -5.15
C ASP A 189 17.88 1.83 -4.54
N ILE A 190 16.92 1.38 -3.72
CA ILE A 190 16.94 0.04 -3.09
C ILE A 190 16.91 -1.06 -4.15
N ILE A 191 16.00 -0.93 -5.13
CA ILE A 191 15.85 -1.90 -6.20
C ILE A 191 17.09 -1.93 -7.11
N GLU A 192 17.71 -0.79 -7.40
CA GLU A 192 18.98 -0.71 -8.13
C GLU A 192 20.11 -1.39 -7.36
N ALA A 193 20.22 -1.14 -6.05
CA ALA A 193 21.24 -1.77 -5.19
C ALA A 193 21.10 -3.29 -5.18
N LEU A 194 19.87 -3.80 -5.10
CA LEU A 194 19.58 -5.23 -5.24
C LEU A 194 20.02 -5.75 -6.60
N GLY A 195 19.73 -5.04 -7.70
CA GLY A 195 20.15 -5.42 -9.05
C GLY A 195 21.67 -5.50 -9.21
N CYS A 196 22.41 -4.61 -8.55
CA CYS A 196 23.88 -4.66 -8.50
C CYS A 196 24.41 -5.92 -7.78
N LEU A 197 23.68 -6.44 -6.79
CA LEU A 197 24.09 -7.57 -5.96
C LEU A 197 23.61 -8.91 -6.52
N ASN A 198 22.36 -8.98 -6.97
CA ASN A 198 21.69 -10.17 -7.52
C ASN A 198 20.38 -9.78 -8.25
N SER A 199 20.32 -10.01 -9.57
CA SER A 199 19.16 -9.67 -10.40
C SER A 199 17.89 -10.49 -10.07
N GLU A 200 18.03 -11.74 -9.65
CA GLU A 200 16.87 -12.58 -9.30
C GLU A 200 16.23 -12.10 -8.00
N VAL A 201 17.05 -11.75 -7.00
CA VAL A 201 16.56 -11.18 -5.74
C VAL A 201 15.91 -9.81 -5.98
N GLN A 202 16.42 -9.03 -6.93
CA GLN A 202 15.82 -7.76 -7.35
C GLN A 202 14.39 -7.97 -7.86
N GLU A 203 14.17 -8.88 -8.80
CA GLU A 203 12.84 -9.17 -9.36
C GLU A 203 11.90 -9.74 -8.30
N TRP A 204 12.40 -10.66 -7.46
CA TRP A 204 11.63 -11.19 -6.34
C TRP A 204 11.21 -10.10 -5.34
N ALA A 205 12.11 -9.17 -4.99
CA ALA A 205 11.81 -8.06 -4.10
C ALA A 205 10.79 -7.09 -4.71
N LYS A 206 10.89 -6.78 -6.01
CA LYS A 206 9.88 -5.97 -6.72
C LYS A 206 8.50 -6.61 -6.66
N ALA A 207 8.41 -7.92 -6.94
CA ALA A 207 7.14 -8.65 -7.02
C ALA A 207 6.39 -8.72 -5.68
N HIS A 208 7.10 -8.72 -4.56
CA HIS A 208 6.52 -8.84 -3.21
C HIS A 208 6.47 -7.50 -2.45
N SER A 209 7.04 -6.43 -3.00
CA SER A 209 7.00 -5.11 -2.40
C SER A 209 5.58 -4.54 -2.42
N THR A 210 5.14 -4.01 -1.27
CA THR A 210 3.84 -3.34 -1.13
C THR A 210 3.94 -1.82 -1.20
N VAL A 211 5.13 -1.27 -1.44
CA VAL A 211 5.37 0.18 -1.46
C VAL A 211 4.48 0.88 -2.49
N ASP A 212 4.37 0.35 -3.71
CA ASP A 212 3.53 0.93 -4.76
C ASP A 212 2.04 0.87 -4.43
N LEU A 213 1.58 -0.22 -3.81
CA LEU A 213 0.19 -0.34 -3.37
C LEU A 213 -0.14 0.68 -2.28
N VAL A 214 0.74 0.82 -1.28
CA VAL A 214 0.53 1.79 -0.21
C VAL A 214 0.59 3.21 -0.74
N ARG A 215 1.50 3.53 -1.67
CA ARG A 215 1.59 4.85 -2.31
C ARG A 215 0.25 5.31 -2.89
N LEU A 216 -0.53 4.41 -3.48
CA LEU A 216 -1.85 4.73 -4.05
C LEU A 216 -2.90 5.10 -2.99
N THR A 217 -2.59 4.93 -1.70
CA THR A 217 -3.47 5.26 -0.57
C THR A 217 -3.16 6.62 0.08
N GLU A 218 -2.27 7.42 -0.53
CA GLU A 218 -1.97 8.77 -0.05
C GLU A 218 -3.28 9.58 0.10
N PRO A 219 -3.50 10.23 1.26
CA PRO A 219 -4.71 11.02 1.49
C PRO A 219 -4.92 12.11 0.43
N ALA A 220 -6.15 12.23 -0.04
CA ALA A 220 -6.57 13.30 -0.94
C ALA A 220 -6.43 14.69 -0.27
N PRO A 221 -6.42 15.79 -1.04
CA PRO A 221 -6.44 17.15 -0.47
C PRO A 221 -7.61 17.40 0.48
N THR A 222 -8.73 16.71 0.27
CA THR A 222 -9.92 16.72 1.14
C THR A 222 -9.69 16.06 2.50
N GLY A 223 -8.60 15.30 2.65
CA GLY A 223 -8.23 14.58 3.87
C GLY A 223 -8.57 13.09 3.85
N ASN A 224 -9.48 12.65 2.98
CA ASN A 224 -9.89 11.25 2.89
C ASN A 224 -8.79 10.37 2.28
N PRO A 225 -8.53 9.16 2.83
CA PRO A 225 -7.60 8.21 2.22
C PRO A 225 -8.01 7.81 0.81
N LYS A 226 -7.05 7.61 -0.10
CA LYS A 226 -7.31 7.09 -1.45
C LYS A 226 -7.35 5.55 -1.49
N PRO A 227 -7.89 4.93 -2.54
CA PRO A 227 -8.63 5.56 -3.65
C PRO A 227 -9.98 6.10 -3.19
N LEU A 228 -10.48 7.12 -3.88
CA LEU A 228 -11.82 7.65 -3.61
C LEU A 228 -12.88 6.81 -4.31
N LEU A 229 -14.14 6.89 -3.89
CA LEU A 229 -15.22 6.16 -4.54
C LEU A 229 -15.31 6.50 -6.04
N LYS A 230 -15.06 7.75 -6.42
CA LYS A 230 -15.03 8.16 -7.84
C LYS A 230 -13.96 7.49 -8.68
N ASP A 231 -12.86 7.05 -8.07
CA ASP A 231 -11.76 6.36 -8.75
C ASP A 231 -12.08 4.86 -8.98
N LYS A 232 -13.14 4.35 -8.35
CA LYS A 232 -13.55 2.94 -8.38
C LYS A 232 -14.97 2.72 -8.91
N ALA A 233 -15.74 3.79 -9.07
CA ALA A 233 -17.11 3.72 -9.59
C ALA A 233 -17.13 3.28 -11.06
N ASP A 234 -18.01 2.34 -11.39
CA ASP A 234 -18.39 2.03 -12.76
C ASP A 234 -19.32 3.14 -13.27
N VAL A 235 -18.86 3.83 -14.31
CA VAL A 235 -19.59 4.91 -14.98
C VAL A 235 -20.58 4.40 -16.03
N ASN A 236 -20.59 3.09 -16.31
CA ASN A 236 -21.56 2.44 -17.19
C ASN A 236 -22.90 2.20 -16.46
N LEU A 237 -23.46 3.30 -15.94
CA LEU A 237 -24.73 3.36 -15.25
C LEU A 237 -25.62 4.42 -15.89
N THR A 238 -26.92 4.13 -15.99
CA THR A 238 -27.92 5.12 -16.38
C THR A 238 -28.97 5.31 -15.30
N VAL A 239 -29.38 6.55 -15.09
CA VAL A 239 -30.49 6.91 -14.22
C VAL A 239 -31.79 6.79 -15.02
N ILE A 240 -32.77 6.10 -14.44
CA ILE A 240 -34.07 5.80 -15.04
C ILE A 240 -35.17 5.94 -13.98
N ASN A 241 -36.43 5.89 -14.40
CA ASN A 241 -37.60 5.85 -13.51
C ASN A 241 -38.37 4.53 -13.60
N SER A 242 -39.15 4.21 -12.56
CA SER A 242 -39.94 2.97 -12.50
C SER A 242 -41.01 2.86 -13.61
N SER A 243 -41.41 3.99 -14.18
CA SER A 243 -42.39 4.08 -15.27
C SER A 243 -41.82 3.79 -16.67
N GLU A 244 -40.48 3.73 -16.81
CA GLU A 244 -39.85 3.48 -18.10
C GLU A 244 -40.14 2.07 -18.62
N LYS A 245 -40.32 1.97 -19.94
CA LYS A 245 -40.62 0.71 -20.63
C LYS A 245 -39.35 -0.09 -20.85
N LEU A 246 -39.43 -1.40 -20.67
CA LEU A 246 -38.27 -2.29 -20.82
C LEU A 246 -37.64 -2.23 -22.21
N ILE A 247 -38.43 -1.99 -23.26
CA ILE A 247 -37.95 -1.88 -24.64
C ILE A 247 -37.06 -0.64 -24.90
N ASN A 248 -37.24 0.42 -24.10
CA ASN A 248 -36.53 1.68 -24.26
C ASN A 248 -35.32 1.79 -23.32
N LEU A 249 -35.03 0.76 -22.54
CA LEU A 249 -33.95 0.81 -21.57
C LEU A 249 -32.57 0.82 -22.27
N PRO A 250 -31.63 1.62 -21.75
CA PRO A 250 -30.30 1.74 -22.33
C PRO A 250 -29.47 0.46 -22.11
N LEU A 251 -28.44 0.30 -22.94
CA LEU A 251 -27.54 -0.86 -22.90
C LEU A 251 -26.46 -0.76 -21.81
N ASN A 252 -26.69 -0.03 -20.73
CA ASN A 252 -25.73 0.08 -19.64
C ASN A 252 -25.74 -1.20 -18.77
N ASN A 253 -24.67 -1.41 -18.01
CA ASN A 253 -24.54 -2.60 -17.15
C ASN A 253 -25.46 -2.49 -15.92
N TYR A 254 -25.58 -1.28 -15.40
CA TYR A 254 -26.35 -0.95 -14.22
C TYR A 254 -27.37 0.13 -14.52
N LEU A 255 -28.53 0.01 -13.90
CA LEU A 255 -29.62 0.97 -14.01
C LEU A 255 -30.01 1.41 -12.61
N TYR A 256 -30.02 2.72 -12.36
CA TYR A 256 -30.48 3.32 -11.11
C TYR A 256 -31.90 3.86 -11.28
N CYS A 257 -32.85 3.22 -10.61
CA CYS A 257 -34.23 3.69 -10.48
C CYS A 257 -34.26 4.78 -9.40
N GLU A 258 -34.37 6.05 -9.81
CA GLU A 258 -34.25 7.20 -8.90
C GLU A 258 -35.42 7.28 -7.93
N ASP A 259 -36.65 7.15 -8.45
CA ASP A 259 -37.91 7.22 -7.70
C ASP A 259 -38.06 6.09 -6.65
N GLU A 260 -37.60 4.89 -6.97
CA GLU A 260 -37.64 3.74 -6.05
C GLU A 260 -36.36 3.60 -5.21
N GLY A 261 -35.28 4.32 -5.56
CA GLY A 261 -33.99 4.27 -4.86
C GLY A 261 -33.30 2.90 -4.93
N LEU A 262 -33.31 2.27 -6.11
CA LEU A 262 -32.81 0.90 -6.35
C LEU A 262 -31.82 0.87 -7.50
N VAL A 263 -30.79 0.02 -7.41
CA VAL A 263 -29.97 -0.35 -8.58
C VAL A 263 -30.27 -1.77 -8.98
N PHE A 264 -30.42 -2.02 -10.27
CA PHE A 264 -30.48 -3.38 -10.80
C PHE A 264 -29.49 -3.56 -11.93
N ASP A 265 -29.01 -4.80 -12.04
CA ASP A 265 -28.18 -5.24 -13.15
C ASP A 265 -29.07 -5.91 -14.21
N ARG A 266 -28.50 -6.22 -15.36
CA ARG A 266 -29.24 -6.91 -16.42
C ARG A 266 -29.69 -8.33 -16.06
N LYS A 267 -29.12 -8.96 -15.02
CA LYS A 267 -29.52 -10.30 -14.59
C LYS A 267 -30.91 -10.26 -13.97
N GLU A 268 -31.29 -9.17 -13.32
CA GLU A 268 -32.65 -8.99 -12.81
C GLU A 268 -33.68 -8.90 -13.94
N ILE A 269 -33.36 -8.17 -15.02
CA ILE A 269 -34.21 -8.11 -16.21
C ILE A 269 -34.30 -9.49 -16.87
N ALA A 270 -33.17 -10.17 -17.07
CA ALA A 270 -33.16 -11.52 -17.63
C ALA A 270 -33.96 -12.52 -16.79
N LYS A 271 -33.83 -12.45 -15.45
CA LYS A 271 -34.61 -13.28 -14.52
C LYS A 271 -36.11 -13.00 -14.59
N TYR A 272 -36.48 -11.74 -14.82
CA TYR A 272 -37.87 -11.39 -15.07
C TYR A 272 -38.39 -12.05 -16.36
N LEU A 273 -37.68 -11.85 -17.47
CA LEU A 273 -38.06 -12.43 -18.77
C LEU A 273 -38.14 -13.97 -18.72
N LEU A 274 -37.21 -14.63 -18.00
CA LEU A 274 -37.22 -16.08 -17.82
C LEU A 274 -38.39 -16.59 -16.95
N LYS A 275 -38.92 -15.78 -16.03
CA LYS A 275 -40.12 -16.15 -15.25
C LYS A 275 -41.41 -16.05 -16.06
N GLN A 276 -41.39 -15.30 -17.15
CA GLN A 276 -42.54 -15.13 -18.04
C GLN A 276 -42.60 -16.22 -19.12
N VAL A 277 -41.66 -17.18 -19.13
CA VAL A 277 -41.71 -18.36 -20.00
C VAL A 277 -42.95 -19.17 -19.62
N ASP A 278 -43.80 -19.45 -20.61
CA ASP A 278 -45.05 -20.18 -20.39
C ASP A 278 -44.76 -21.61 -19.91
N SER A 279 -45.33 -21.96 -18.75
CA SER A 279 -45.26 -23.29 -18.14
C SER A 279 -45.86 -24.40 -19.02
N SER A 280 -46.69 -24.03 -19.99
CA SER A 280 -47.52 -24.96 -20.76
C SER A 280 -46.97 -25.29 -22.16
N ASP A 281 -46.27 -24.37 -22.82
CA ASP A 281 -45.78 -24.56 -24.21
C ASP A 281 -44.27 -24.28 -24.37
N ASN A 282 -43.58 -23.97 -23.27
CA ASN A 282 -42.13 -23.71 -23.22
C ASN A 282 -41.65 -22.64 -24.24
N SER A 283 -42.57 -21.77 -24.68
CA SER A 283 -42.34 -20.75 -25.70
C SER A 283 -42.19 -19.36 -25.04
N LEU A 284 -41.32 -18.53 -25.61
CA LEU A 284 -41.09 -17.15 -25.20
C LEU A 284 -41.84 -16.21 -26.15
N VAL A 285 -43.13 -16.00 -25.88
CA VAL A 285 -43.91 -14.94 -26.55
C VAL A 285 -44.13 -13.83 -25.53
N LEU A 286 -43.32 -12.76 -25.63
CA LEU A 286 -43.35 -11.63 -24.73
C LEU A 286 -43.79 -10.37 -25.47
N ASP A 287 -44.97 -9.84 -25.14
CA ASP A 287 -45.34 -8.47 -25.53
C ASP A 287 -44.66 -7.48 -24.59
N MET A 288 -43.50 -6.97 -25.03
CA MET A 288 -42.69 -6.05 -24.23
C MET A 288 -43.19 -4.60 -24.25
N ASN A 289 -44.26 -4.28 -24.98
CA ASN A 289 -44.79 -2.90 -25.05
C ASN A 289 -45.49 -2.48 -23.74
N GLY A 290 -46.07 -3.44 -23.02
CA GLY A 290 -46.76 -3.20 -21.76
C GLY A 290 -45.81 -3.10 -20.56
N GLU A 291 -44.66 -3.77 -20.61
CA GLU A 291 -43.80 -4.04 -19.46
C GLU A 291 -42.96 -2.83 -19.03
N SER A 292 -43.00 -2.53 -17.74
CA SER A 292 -42.24 -1.43 -17.12
C SER A 292 -41.18 -1.92 -16.14
N VAL A 293 -40.29 -1.01 -15.75
CA VAL A 293 -39.31 -1.27 -14.68
C VAL A 293 -40.00 -1.63 -13.36
N ALA A 294 -41.14 -1.01 -13.05
CA ALA A 294 -41.94 -1.32 -11.87
C ALA A 294 -42.40 -2.80 -11.83
N ASP A 295 -42.71 -3.39 -12.99
CA ASP A 295 -43.13 -4.79 -13.09
C ASP A 295 -41.99 -5.75 -12.76
N VAL A 296 -40.78 -5.45 -13.24
CA VAL A 296 -39.54 -6.17 -12.88
C VAL A 296 -39.30 -6.12 -11.38
N ILE A 297 -39.37 -4.92 -10.78
CA ILE A 297 -39.16 -4.71 -9.34
C ILE A 297 -40.13 -5.56 -8.53
N ARG A 298 -41.42 -5.54 -8.91
CA ARG A 298 -42.49 -6.28 -8.21
C ARG A 298 -42.32 -7.79 -8.35
N ALA A 299 -42.11 -8.28 -9.57
CA ALA A 299 -41.99 -9.71 -9.87
C ALA A 299 -40.73 -10.37 -9.26
N ASN A 300 -39.62 -9.62 -9.19
CA ASN A 300 -38.41 -10.07 -8.54
C ASN A 300 -38.34 -9.76 -7.05
N LYS A 301 -39.32 -9.01 -6.51
CA LYS A 301 -39.38 -8.58 -5.11
C LYS A 301 -38.09 -7.87 -4.69
N ILE A 302 -37.57 -7.01 -5.56
CA ILE A 302 -36.32 -6.26 -5.33
C ILE A 302 -36.55 -5.31 -4.15
N LYS A 303 -35.69 -5.40 -3.14
CA LYS A 303 -35.72 -4.53 -1.95
C LYS A 303 -34.58 -3.52 -2.04
N LYS A 304 -34.66 -2.47 -1.20
CA LYS A 304 -33.60 -1.46 -1.07
C LYS A 304 -32.22 -2.11 -0.95
N ASN A 305 -31.40 -1.86 -1.95
CA ASN A 305 -30.10 -2.51 -2.14
C ASN A 305 -28.96 -1.51 -2.41
N VAL A 306 -29.26 -0.21 -2.35
CA VAL A 306 -28.32 0.90 -2.55
C VAL A 306 -28.04 1.62 -1.23
N ALA A 307 -26.77 1.97 -1.04
CA ALA A 307 -26.33 3.01 -0.13
C ALA A 307 -25.72 4.16 -0.94
N ILE A 308 -25.97 5.40 -0.53
CA ILE A 308 -25.58 6.60 -1.27
C ILE A 308 -24.44 7.29 -0.52
N PHE A 309 -23.35 7.56 -1.22
CA PHE A 309 -22.15 8.19 -0.66
C PHE A 309 -21.55 9.23 -1.62
N SER A 310 -20.77 10.16 -1.08
CA SER A 310 -20.12 11.21 -1.88
C SER A 310 -18.93 10.67 -2.67
N GLU A 311 -18.69 11.25 -3.83
CA GLU A 311 -17.57 10.92 -4.73
C GLU A 311 -16.18 11.09 -4.07
N ASP A 312 -16.09 11.93 -3.05
CA ASP A 312 -14.87 12.23 -2.30
C ASP A 312 -14.63 11.35 -1.08
N GLU A 313 -15.49 10.34 -0.83
CA GLU A 313 -15.29 9.38 0.24
C GLU A 313 -14.25 8.31 -0.11
N SER A 314 -13.62 7.74 0.92
CA SER A 314 -12.59 6.70 0.73
C SER A 314 -13.19 5.35 0.40
N TYR A 315 -12.70 4.72 -0.67
CA TYR A 315 -12.99 3.33 -1.00
C TYR A 315 -12.42 2.33 0.02
N GLN A 316 -11.44 2.72 0.85
CA GLN A 316 -10.91 1.85 1.91
C GLN A 316 -12.01 1.41 2.89
N HIS A 317 -13.03 2.24 3.09
CA HIS A 317 -14.17 1.96 3.97
C HIS A 317 -15.36 1.33 3.23
N SER A 318 -15.24 0.99 1.94
CA SER A 318 -16.34 0.40 1.15
C SER A 318 -16.93 -0.87 1.77
N LYS A 319 -16.12 -1.69 2.44
CA LYS A 319 -16.59 -2.90 3.13
C LYS A 319 -17.66 -2.60 4.19
N VAL A 320 -17.49 -1.55 4.97
CA VAL A 320 -18.43 -1.15 6.02
C VAL A 320 -19.59 -0.30 5.49
N MET A 321 -19.45 0.28 4.29
CA MET A 321 -20.53 0.93 3.55
C MET A 321 -21.58 -0.10 3.06
N PHE A 322 -21.16 -1.32 2.72
CA PHE A 322 -22.05 -2.42 2.36
C PHE A 322 -22.73 -3.08 3.58
N ARG A 323 -23.56 -2.33 4.32
CA ARG A 323 -24.31 -2.86 5.48
C ARG A 323 -25.59 -3.62 5.07
N GLY A 324 -25.90 -4.67 5.82
CA GLY A 324 -27.15 -5.44 5.66
C GLY A 324 -27.32 -6.02 4.26
N LYS A 325 -28.40 -5.63 3.58
CA LYS A 325 -28.77 -6.11 2.24
C LYS A 325 -28.24 -5.22 1.09
N THR A 326 -27.39 -4.24 1.40
CA THR A 326 -26.80 -3.36 0.40
C THR A 326 -25.89 -4.15 -0.54
N LYS A 327 -26.24 -4.15 -1.83
CA LYS A 327 -25.47 -4.77 -2.92
C LYS A 327 -24.66 -3.73 -3.69
N TYR A 328 -25.11 -2.48 -3.71
CA TYR A 328 -24.51 -1.41 -4.50
C TYR A 328 -24.24 -0.16 -3.67
N ILE A 329 -23.15 0.53 -3.95
CA ILE A 329 -22.90 1.89 -3.51
C ILE A 329 -23.11 2.81 -4.70
N LEU A 330 -24.07 3.73 -4.59
CA LEU A 330 -24.29 4.79 -5.56
C LEU A 330 -23.38 5.97 -5.20
N VAL A 331 -22.54 6.38 -6.15
CA VAL A 331 -21.57 7.45 -5.94
C VAL A 331 -22.14 8.74 -6.50
N MET A 332 -22.31 9.75 -5.64
CA MET A 332 -22.89 11.04 -6.00
C MET A 332 -21.81 12.11 -6.12
N LYS A 333 -21.88 12.92 -7.17
CA LYS A 333 -21.07 14.11 -7.31
C LYS A 333 -21.51 15.19 -6.31
N THR A 334 -20.64 16.17 -6.05
CA THR A 334 -20.96 17.29 -5.16
C THR A 334 -22.16 18.12 -5.64
N ASN A 335 -22.44 18.13 -6.95
CA ASN A 335 -23.58 18.84 -7.54
C ASN A 335 -24.91 18.07 -7.45
N GLY A 336 -24.93 16.87 -6.88
CA GLY A 336 -26.12 16.03 -6.75
C GLY A 336 -26.35 15.04 -7.90
N ASP A 337 -25.52 15.04 -8.94
CA ASP A 337 -25.64 14.06 -10.03
C ASP A 337 -25.06 12.70 -9.63
N VAL A 338 -25.59 11.63 -10.24
CA VAL A 338 -24.97 10.31 -10.14
C VAL A 338 -23.65 10.27 -10.93
N LYS A 339 -22.56 9.88 -10.27
CA LYS A 339 -21.25 9.67 -10.90
C LYS A 339 -21.11 8.26 -11.46
N GLY A 340 -21.62 7.27 -10.73
CA GLY A 340 -21.50 5.85 -11.07
C GLY A 340 -21.88 4.95 -9.90
N VAL A 341 -21.60 3.65 -10.03
CA VAL A 341 -21.94 2.64 -9.03
C VAL A 341 -20.76 1.72 -8.71
N ILE A 342 -20.72 1.22 -7.48
CA ILE A 342 -19.78 0.18 -7.06
C ILE A 342 -20.59 -1.02 -6.59
N GLU A 343 -20.41 -2.16 -7.25
CA GLU A 343 -21.00 -3.43 -6.83
C GLU A 343 -20.18 -4.09 -5.71
N LYS A 344 -20.88 -4.69 -4.74
CA LYS A 344 -20.27 -5.46 -3.66
C LYS A 344 -19.46 -6.63 -4.24
N PRO A 345 -18.17 -6.77 -3.89
CA PRO A 345 -17.39 -7.90 -4.36
C PRO A 345 -18.01 -9.22 -3.89
N HIS A 346 -18.08 -10.20 -4.79
CA HIS A 346 -18.43 -11.57 -4.41
C HIS A 346 -17.37 -12.10 -3.43
N ARG A 347 -17.80 -12.68 -2.30
CA ARG A 347 -16.88 -13.44 -1.43
C ARG A 347 -16.40 -14.64 -2.25
N HIS A 348 -15.13 -14.65 -2.64
CA HIS A 348 -14.45 -15.84 -3.14
C HIS A 348 -14.04 -16.73 -1.97
#